data_AF-A0A1C5JWI0-F1
#
_entry.id   AF-A0A1C5JWI0-F1
#
_cell.length_a   1.000
_cell.length_b   1.000
_cell.length_c   1.000
_cell.angle_alpha   90.00
_cell.angle_beta   90.00
_cell.angle_gamma   90.00
#
_symmetry.space_group_name_H-M   'P 1'
#
loop_
_entity.id
_entity.type
_entity.pdbx_description
1 polymer ?
#
loop_
_entity_poly.entity_id
_entity_poly.type
_entity_poly.pdbx_seq_one_letter_code
_entity_poly.pdbx_strand_id
1 'polypeptide(L)'
;MKRIVEIVPARPGWYARWQVTPEQTRCYPVSLWALVEGADGSGREVVGVDCAGQWPGADDNEAGGEFVRYLFQTPDSGRPEDAEPPTAAELRESGPRLQPVPTT
;
A
#
# COMPACT_ATOMS: atom_id res chain seq x y z
N MET A 1 -7.84 0.98 18.44
CA MET A 1 -6.74 1.21 17.50
C MET A 1 -5.99 -0.08 17.27
N LYS A 2 -5.72 -0.44 16.01
CA LYS A 2 -4.82 -1.55 15.67
C LYS A 2 -3.38 -1.02 15.66
N ARG A 3 -2.40 -1.88 15.90
CA ARG A 3 -0.97 -1.56 15.88
C ARG A 3 -0.24 -2.44 14.87
N ILE A 4 0.65 -1.84 14.07
CA ILE A 4 1.55 -2.59 13.21
C ILE A 4 2.68 -3.21 14.04
N VAL A 5 2.89 -4.51 13.87
CA VAL A 5 3.92 -5.27 14.60
C VAL A 5 5.04 -5.78 13.70
N GLU A 6 4.76 -6.02 12.42
CA GLU A 6 5.75 -6.43 11.42
C GLU A 6 5.39 -5.82 10.07
N ILE A 7 6.42 -5.51 9.26
CA ILE A 7 6.27 -5.00 7.89
C ILE A 7 7.24 -5.74 6.98
N VAL A 8 6.75 -6.21 5.84
CA VAL A 8 7.55 -6.77 4.76
C VAL A 8 7.22 -6.09 3.42
N PRO A 9 8.18 -5.95 2.49
CA PRO A 9 7.90 -5.39 1.18
C PRO A 9 6.92 -6.29 0.40
N ALA A 10 5.95 -5.67 -0.28
CA ALA A 10 5.06 -6.39 -1.17
C ALA A 10 5.74 -6.66 -2.51
N ARG A 11 5.51 -7.85 -3.07
CA ARG A 11 5.94 -8.16 -4.43
C ARG A 11 5.13 -7.30 -5.42
N PRO A 12 5.73 -6.82 -6.53
CA PRO A 12 4.99 -6.12 -7.57
C PRO A 12 3.80 -6.93 -8.07
N GLY A 13 2.70 -6.24 -8.39
CA GLY A 13 1.47 -6.85 -8.91
C GLY A 13 0.30 -6.90 -7.92
N TRP A 14 0.52 -6.56 -6.65
CA TRP A 14 -0.56 -6.41 -5.68
C TRP A 14 -1.14 -4.99 -5.70
N TYR A 15 -2.46 -4.89 -5.61
CA TYR A 15 -3.21 -3.65 -5.57
C TYR A 15 -4.27 -3.70 -4.47
N ALA A 16 -4.45 -2.61 -3.74
CA ALA A 16 -5.59 -2.37 -2.88
C ALA A 16 -6.66 -1.63 -3.69
N ARG A 17 -7.86 -2.21 -3.78
CA ARG A 17 -8.99 -1.56 -4.43
C ARG A 17 -9.88 -0.91 -3.38
N TRP A 18 -10.11 0.37 -3.56
CA TRP A 18 -10.97 1.20 -2.74
C TRP A 18 -12.16 1.69 -3.55
N GLN A 19 -13.33 1.78 -2.94
CA GLN A 19 -14.49 2.44 -3.50
C GLN A 19 -14.45 3.90 -3.06
N VAL A 20 -14.27 4.81 -4.02
CA VAL A 20 -14.12 6.26 -3.77
C VAL A 20 -15.45 7.00 -3.92
N THR A 21 -16.39 6.43 -4.68
CA THR A 21 -17.80 6.81 -4.75
C THR A 21 -18.65 5.54 -4.90
N PRO A 22 -19.98 5.58 -4.70
CA PRO A 22 -20.84 4.40 -4.87
C PRO A 22 -20.69 3.70 -6.22
N GLU A 23 -20.33 4.42 -7.27
CA GLU A 23 -20.22 3.88 -8.64
C GLU A 23 -18.77 3.70 -9.12
N GLN A 24 -17.76 4.12 -8.33
CA GLN A 24 -16.37 4.16 -8.78
C GLN A 24 -15.42 3.49 -7.78
N THR A 25 -14.59 2.59 -8.30
CA THR A 25 -13.43 2.07 -7.58
C THR A 25 -12.12 2.63 -8.13
N ARG A 26 -11.10 2.56 -7.30
CA ARG A 26 -9.73 2.92 -7.64
C ARG A 26 -8.76 1.92 -7.05
N CYS A 27 -7.76 1.56 -7.83
CA CYS A 27 -6.68 0.67 -7.42
C CYS A 27 -5.41 1.46 -7.09
N TYR A 28 -4.78 1.11 -5.97
CA TYR A 28 -3.49 1.64 -5.56
C TYR A 28 -2.51 0.47 -5.39
N PRO A 29 -1.28 0.54 -5.91
CA PRO A 29 -0.28 -0.50 -5.69
C PRO A 29 -0.03 -0.74 -4.20
N VAL A 30 -0.05 -2.01 -3.77
CA VAL A 30 0.39 -2.40 -2.43
C VAL A 30 1.90 -2.35 -2.39
N SER A 31 2.44 -1.53 -1.50
CA SER A 31 3.89 -1.36 -1.31
C SER A 31 4.44 -2.27 -0.21
N LEU A 32 3.62 -2.57 0.80
CA LEU A 32 4.02 -3.33 1.99
C LEU A 32 2.90 -4.27 2.42
N TRP A 33 3.28 -5.39 3.05
CA TRP A 33 2.39 -6.18 3.89
C TRP A 33 2.73 -5.91 5.36
N ALA A 34 1.73 -5.62 6.17
CA ALA A 34 1.87 -5.39 7.58
C ALA A 34 1.09 -6.45 8.38
N LEU A 35 1.71 -7.00 9.40
CA LEU A 35 1.00 -7.73 10.45
C LEU A 35 0.49 -6.69 11.45
N VAL A 36 -0.81 -6.67 11.70
CA VAL A 36 -1.46 -5.78 12.66
C VAL A 36 -2.11 -6.58 13.79
N GLU A 37 -2.08 -5.99 14.98
CA GLU A 37 -2.69 -6.54 16.20
C GLU A 37 -3.70 -5.54 16.80
N GLY A 38 -4.77 -6.05 17.41
CA GLY A 38 -5.66 -5.24 18.24
C GLY A 38 -4.92 -4.66 19.46
N ALA A 39 -5.37 -3.50 19.97
CA ALA A 39 -4.77 -2.86 21.15
C ALA A 39 -4.82 -3.73 22.43
N ASP A 40 -5.76 -4.67 22.49
CA ASP A 40 -5.90 -5.68 23.54
C ASP A 40 -4.99 -6.91 23.31
N GLY A 41 -4.14 -6.87 22.29
CA GLY A 41 -3.31 -8.00 21.86
C GLY A 41 -4.11 -9.14 21.24
N SER A 42 -5.41 -8.96 20.99
CA SER A 42 -6.25 -9.95 20.34
C SER A 42 -6.31 -9.70 18.83
N GLY A 43 -6.42 -10.79 18.06
CA GLY A 43 -6.55 -10.74 16.60
C GLY A 43 -5.29 -10.28 15.87
N ARG A 44 -4.61 -11.23 15.21
CA ARG A 44 -3.52 -10.94 14.26
C ARG A 44 -4.07 -10.98 12.85
N GLU A 45 -3.86 -9.91 12.09
CA GLU A 45 -4.32 -9.77 10.71
C GLU A 45 -3.17 -9.30 9.82
N VAL A 46 -3.08 -9.83 8.61
CA VAL A 46 -2.16 -9.31 7.59
C VAL A 46 -2.92 -8.37 6.67
N VAL A 47 -2.44 -7.13 6.57
CA VAL A 47 -3.01 -6.09 5.71
C VAL A 47 -1.98 -5.61 4.69
N GLY A 48 -2.44 -5.30 3.49
CA GLY A 48 -1.65 -4.62 2.47
C GLY A 48 -1.76 -3.12 2.69
N VAL A 49 -0.60 -2.46 2.77
CA VAL A 49 -0.49 -1.01 2.81
C VAL A 49 -0.22 -0.52 1.39
N ASP A 50 -1.08 0.34 0.87
CA ASP A 50 -0.91 0.90 -0.46
C ASP A 50 0.13 2.03 -0.52
N CYS A 51 0.44 2.50 -1.73
CA CYS A 51 1.43 3.54 -1.96
C CYS A 51 1.09 4.89 -1.30
N ALA A 52 -0.19 5.12 -0.95
CA ALA A 52 -0.61 6.30 -0.20
C ALA A 52 -0.51 6.09 1.33
N GLY A 53 -0.09 4.91 1.79
CA GLY A 53 -0.02 4.55 3.20
C GLY A 53 -1.35 4.07 3.79
N GLN A 54 -2.39 3.87 2.97
CA GLN A 54 -3.71 3.46 3.43
C GLN A 54 -3.80 1.94 3.58
N TRP A 55 -4.62 1.48 4.53
CA TRP A 55 -4.87 0.06 4.78
C TRP A 55 -6.20 -0.16 5.53
N PRO A 56 -6.82 -1.35 5.45
CA PRO A 56 -8.17 -1.57 5.96
C PRO A 56 -8.30 -1.39 7.49
N GLY A 57 -9.11 -0.42 7.90
CA GLY A 57 -9.35 -0.12 9.31
C GLY A 57 -8.31 0.81 9.94
N ALA A 58 -7.48 1.50 9.15
CA ALA A 58 -6.71 2.64 9.62
C ALA A 58 -7.62 3.85 9.85
N ASP A 59 -7.43 4.54 10.98
CA ASP A 59 -8.17 5.76 11.30
C ASP A 59 -7.73 6.94 10.41
N ASP A 60 -6.50 6.92 9.89
CA ASP A 60 -5.88 7.99 9.09
C ASP A 60 -6.05 7.80 7.56
N ASN A 61 -6.92 6.88 7.12
CA ASN A 61 -7.22 6.74 5.70
C ASN A 61 -7.90 8.00 5.14
N GLU A 62 -7.79 8.20 3.83
CA GLU A 62 -8.51 9.27 3.14
C GLU A 62 -10.02 9.11 3.37
N ALA A 63 -10.66 10.20 3.77
CA ALA A 63 -12.08 10.19 4.07
C ALA A 63 -12.91 9.90 2.81
N GLY A 64 -13.81 8.92 2.91
CA GLY A 64 -14.75 8.57 1.84
C GLY A 64 -14.34 7.35 1.00
N GLY A 65 -13.16 6.77 1.24
CA GLY A 65 -12.75 5.49 0.63
C GLY A 65 -13.19 4.28 1.46
N GLU A 66 -13.97 3.36 0.88
CA GLU A 66 -14.23 2.04 1.50
C GLU A 66 -13.32 0.98 0.89
N PHE A 67 -12.63 0.20 1.73
CA PHE A 67 -11.82 -0.91 1.23
C PHE A 67 -12.70 -2.01 0.65
N VAL A 68 -12.44 -2.40 -0.61
CA VAL A 68 -13.21 -3.45 -1.29
C VAL A 68 -12.48 -4.78 -1.23
N ARG A 69 -11.24 -4.83 -1.77
CA ARG A 69 -10.44 -6.07 -1.84
C ARG A 69 -9.00 -5.80 -2.24
N TYR A 70 -8.14 -6.78 -1.96
CA TYR A 70 -6.86 -6.90 -2.64
C TYR A 70 -7.05 -7.57 -4.02
N LEU A 71 -6.28 -7.11 -5.00
CA LEU A 71 -6.22 -7.66 -6.35
C LEU A 71 -4.77 -7.99 -6.68
N PHE A 72 -4.52 -9.19 -7.20
CA PHE A 72 -3.22 -9.56 -7.74
C PHE A 72 -3.30 -9.60 -9.27
N GLN A 73 -2.41 -8.86 -9.93
CA GLN A 73 -2.14 -8.94 -11.37
C GLN A 73 -0.66 -9.18 -11.59
N THR A 74 -0.34 -10.16 -12.42
CA THR A 74 1.05 -10.41 -12.81
C THR A 74 1.59 -9.20 -13.58
N PRO A 75 2.89 -8.86 -13.43
CA PRO A 75 3.49 -7.75 -14.15
C PRO A 75 3.26 -7.79 -15.67
N ASP A 76 3.22 -9.00 -16.24
CA ASP A 76 2.98 -9.24 -17.67
C ASP A 76 1.55 -8.89 -18.13
N SER A 77 0.58 -8.85 -17.22
CA SER A 77 -0.82 -8.51 -17.51
C SER A 77 -1.06 -6.99 -17.51
N GLY A 78 -0.06 -6.20 -17.12
CA GLY A 78 -0.20 -4.77 -16.93
C GLY A 78 -0.90 -4.39 -15.62
N ARG A 79 -1.24 -3.10 -15.51
CA ARG A 79 -1.93 -2.55 -14.33
C ARG A 79 -3.45 -2.64 -14.48
N PRO A 80 -4.22 -2.68 -13.37
CA PRO A 80 -5.67 -2.51 -13.40
C PRO A 80 -6.10 -1.25 -14.17
N GLU A 81 -7.25 -1.30 -14.84
CA GLU A 81 -7.82 -0.17 -15.57
C GLU A 81 -8.07 1.06 -14.69
N ASP A 82 -8.45 0.80 -13.43
CA ASP A 82 -8.74 1.78 -12.40
C ASP A 82 -7.51 2.08 -11.52
N ALA A 83 -6.32 1.65 -11.92
CA ALA A 83 -5.09 1.98 -11.23
C ALA A 83 -4.73 3.45 -11.47
N GLU A 84 -4.60 4.21 -10.38
CA GLU A 84 -4.10 5.58 -10.47
C GLU A 84 -2.69 5.54 -11.09
N PRO A 85 -2.42 6.31 -12.16
CA PRO A 85 -1.08 6.41 -12.68
C PRO A 85 -0.16 6.94 -11.57
N PRO A 86 1.05 6.36 -11.39
CA PRO A 86 1.99 6.90 -10.43
C PRO A 86 2.22 8.36 -10.81
N THR A 87 1.88 9.28 -9.90
CA THR A 87 2.24 10.68 -10.10
C THR A 87 3.77 10.73 -10.05
N ALA A 88 4.39 11.35 -11.05
CA ALA A 88 5.85 11.39 -11.22
C ALA A 88 6.62 11.98 -10.01
N ALA A 89 5.92 12.46 -8.99
CA ALA A 89 6.46 12.96 -7.72
C ALA A 89 7.10 11.87 -6.84
N GLU A 90 6.91 10.57 -7.13
CA GLU A 90 7.53 9.46 -6.38
C GLU A 90 8.87 8.98 -6.98
N LEU A 91 9.40 9.62 -8.03
CA LEU A 91 10.82 9.47 -8.35
C LEU A 91 11.62 10.20 -7.27
N ARG A 92 12.05 9.44 -6.25
CA ARG A 92 12.83 9.94 -5.11
C ARG A 92 14.10 10.69 -5.57
N GLU A 93 14.00 12.01 -5.76
CA GLU A 93 15.17 12.90 -5.84
C GLU A 93 15.62 13.38 -4.45
N SER A 94 14.79 13.24 -3.41
CA SER A 94 15.02 13.86 -2.10
C SER A 94 15.34 12.89 -0.95
N GLY A 95 15.64 11.63 -1.24
CA GLY A 95 16.17 10.69 -0.24
C GLY A 95 17.69 10.82 -0.10
N PRO A 96 18.30 10.60 1.08
CA PRO A 96 19.75 10.66 1.24
C PRO A 96 20.41 9.61 0.33
N ARG A 97 21.15 10.06 -0.68
CA ARG A 97 22.01 9.18 -1.49
C ARG A 97 23.06 8.59 -0.56
N LEU A 98 23.08 7.26 -0.43
CA LEU A 98 24.24 6.56 0.11
C LEU A 98 25.42 6.83 -0.82
N GLN A 99 26.41 7.59 -0.34
CA GLN A 99 27.63 7.83 -1.10
C GLN A 99 28.43 6.52 -1.21
N PRO A 100 28.92 6.16 -2.41
CA PRO A 100 29.80 5.01 -2.54
C PRO A 100 31.07 5.25 -1.74
N VAL A 101 31.39 4.32 -0.85
CA VAL A 101 32.66 4.28 -0.12
C VAL A 101 33.78 4.02 -1.13
N PRO A 102 34.81 4.90 -1.24
CA PRO A 102 35.95 4.62 -2.08
C PRO A 102 36.73 3.43 -1.51
N THR A 103 36.92 2.40 -2.34
CA THR A 103 37.83 1.29 -2.05
C THR A 103 39.26 1.82 -2.18
N THR A 104 40.02 1.77 -1.10
CA THR A 104 41.49 1.95 -1.11
C THR A 104 42.15 0.59 -1.00
#